data_AF-A0A1B5L4R8-F1
#
_entry.id   AF-A0A1B5L4R8-F1
#
_cell.length_a   1.000
_cell.length_b   1.000
_cell.length_c   1.000
_cell.angle_alpha   90.00
_cell.angle_beta   90.00
_cell.angle_gamma   90.00
#
_symmetry.space_group_name_H-M   'P 1'
#
loop_
_entity.id
_entity.type
_entity.pdbx_description
1 polymer ?
#
loop_
_entity_poly.entity_id
_entity_poly.type
_entity_poly.pdbx_seq_one_letter_code
_entity_poly.pdbx_strand_id
1 'polypeptide(L)'
;MQQQQQQQQQQRRTEPNQTANEDEIPEAAAAAAAAPRLLCERKPPDGGRPITVTWTSDIVRIAQDGLGGRRTASLNPAALRDSCACGACRDASSGQKTFASVEIPPDIGFSHVRAAEDGLAVSFANDIERFARQAGGRHETTVPWASIEAALQRRGTHDAAALSRRKRSVLARTGVRYWDRQTLAKHVRKIDYAEFMKPESPSFWNVVVDILRLGIVYLRNVPRDERSVVRIATRIANIRETLYGRTFDVRAKPDAENVAYTSGHLGLHQDLCYLSPPPMVQILHCMDNSCSGGESLFSDGERAGRLLWPFVRTSSRLAPLAEHRVPYQYDKRGYLYHADRSVVDRDADGAFAGVYWSPPFQGRYEDASVDLERWLAPARVFEALINHPDAVHSYKMEPGECVLFDNLRTMHGRNAFDADAGGARWLRGAYIAAEDFLSRAAYIPAGQAELYRGPEAWTPEKAQKELSEGDWHRDVVERVRRIDPSVEG
;
A
#
# COMPACT_ATOMS: atom_id res chain seq x y z
N MET A 1 61.57 27.41 -15.19
CA MET A 1 60.44 27.42 -16.15
C MET A 1 59.16 26.84 -15.52
N GLN A 2 58.98 26.89 -14.20
CA GLN A 2 58.30 27.98 -13.49
C GLN A 2 58.79 29.39 -13.85
N GLN A 3 57.86 30.36 -13.87
CA GLN A 3 57.93 31.74 -14.42
C GLN A 3 57.53 31.86 -15.90
N GLN A 4 56.22 31.89 -16.20
CA GLN A 4 55.60 32.77 -17.21
C GLN A 4 54.07 32.62 -17.36
N GLN A 5 53.32 32.37 -16.28
CA GLN A 5 51.85 32.52 -16.28
C GLN A 5 51.32 33.19 -14.98
N GLN A 6 52.07 34.15 -14.45
CA GLN A 6 51.67 35.02 -13.33
C GLN A 6 51.87 36.51 -13.68
N GLN A 7 51.56 36.91 -14.91
CA GLN A 7 51.67 38.31 -15.35
C GLN A 7 50.46 38.77 -16.18
N GLN A 8 49.25 38.47 -15.72
CA GLN A 8 48.03 39.18 -16.17
C GLN A 8 47.08 39.54 -15.02
N GLN A 9 47.58 39.64 -13.78
CA GLN A 9 46.82 40.15 -12.64
C GLN A 9 47.69 41.04 -11.77
N GLN A 10 48.07 42.23 -12.26
CA GLN A 10 48.42 43.38 -11.42
C GLN A 10 48.76 44.58 -12.29
N GLN A 11 47.84 45.55 -12.33
CA GLN A 11 47.91 46.96 -12.75
C GLN A 11 46.50 47.28 -13.30
N ARG A 12 45.62 48.06 -12.65
CA ARG A 12 45.82 49.36 -11.99
C ARG A 12 44.72 49.59 -10.95
N ARG A 13 45.10 50.09 -9.78
CA ARG A 13 44.25 50.88 -8.89
C ARG A 13 44.35 52.35 -9.31
N THR A 14 43.22 53.06 -9.36
CA THR A 14 43.06 54.46 -8.90
C THR A 14 41.56 54.79 -8.85
N GLU A 15 41.08 55.12 -7.64
CA GLU A 15 39.76 55.68 -7.25
C GLU A 15 39.56 57.13 -7.79
N PRO A 16 38.44 57.89 -7.58
CA PRO A 16 37.34 57.67 -6.61
C PRO A 16 35.89 58.04 -7.02
N ASN A 17 34.97 57.60 -6.14
CA ASN A 17 33.69 58.23 -5.75
C ASN A 17 32.50 58.21 -6.72
N GLN A 18 31.45 57.47 -6.36
CA GLN A 18 30.10 58.01 -6.16
C GLN A 18 29.16 56.95 -5.56
N THR A 19 28.58 57.32 -4.42
CA THR A 19 27.48 56.68 -3.70
C THR A 19 26.30 56.32 -4.61
N ALA A 20 25.82 55.08 -4.52
CA ALA A 20 24.49 54.70 -5.00
C ALA A 20 23.88 53.68 -4.03
N ASN A 21 22.66 54.00 -3.61
CA ASN A 21 21.89 53.43 -2.51
C ASN A 21 21.66 51.92 -2.61
N GLU A 22 21.59 51.31 -1.43
CA GLU A 22 20.76 50.15 -1.15
C GLU A 22 19.30 50.53 -1.39
N ASP A 23 18.77 50.29 -2.59
CA ASP A 23 17.34 50.40 -2.88
C ASP A 23 16.75 48.99 -3.05
N GLU A 24 16.14 48.55 -1.97
CA GLU A 24 14.79 47.95 -1.91
C GLU A 24 14.42 46.86 -2.92
N ILE A 25 14.44 45.62 -2.42
CA ILE A 25 13.54 44.56 -2.90
C ILE A 25 12.10 45.09 -2.72
N PRO A 26 11.26 45.15 -3.77
CA PRO A 26 9.90 45.62 -3.61
C PRO A 26 9.15 44.70 -2.66
N GLU A 27 8.86 45.22 -1.48
CA GLU A 27 7.90 44.67 -0.53
C GLU A 27 6.58 44.55 -1.29
N ALA A 28 6.23 43.32 -1.67
CA ALA A 28 4.97 43.01 -2.31
C ALA A 28 3.87 43.53 -1.37
N ALA A 29 3.22 44.62 -1.78
CA ALA A 29 2.16 45.27 -1.06
C ALA A 29 1.18 44.20 -0.55
N ALA A 30 1.11 44.08 0.79
CA ALA A 30 0.12 43.26 1.46
C ALA A 30 -1.26 43.81 1.07
N ALA A 31 -1.84 43.25 0.02
CA ALA A 31 -3.24 43.43 -0.30
C ALA A 31 -4.02 43.07 0.96
N ALA A 32 -4.77 44.04 1.50
CA ALA A 32 -5.61 43.83 2.67
C ALA A 32 -6.50 42.60 2.41
N ALA A 33 -6.17 41.47 3.07
CA ALA A 33 -6.88 40.21 2.87
C ALA A 33 -8.35 40.45 3.23
N ALA A 34 -9.24 40.34 2.23
CA ALA A 34 -10.66 40.52 2.42
C ALA A 34 -11.15 39.62 3.58
N ALA A 35 -11.96 40.18 4.48
CA ALA A 35 -12.46 39.44 5.63
C ALA A 35 -13.14 38.13 5.18
N PRO A 36 -12.82 36.98 5.81
CA PRO A 36 -13.34 35.68 5.40
C PRO A 36 -14.87 35.66 5.48
N ARG A 37 -15.51 35.31 4.37
CA ARG A 37 -16.97 35.24 4.25
C ARG A 37 -17.45 33.89 4.77
N LEU A 38 -18.35 33.87 5.76
CA LEU A 38 -19.06 32.66 6.16
C LEU A 38 -20.02 32.26 5.04
N LEU A 39 -19.90 31.02 4.57
CA LEU A 39 -20.74 30.48 3.51
C LEU A 39 -21.92 29.69 4.06
N CYS A 40 -21.64 28.66 4.86
CA CYS A 40 -22.68 27.80 5.41
C CYS A 40 -22.19 27.05 6.65
N GLU A 41 -23.17 26.58 7.44
CA GLU A 41 -23.02 25.55 8.45
C GLU A 41 -23.87 24.34 8.02
N ARG A 42 -23.21 23.30 7.50
CA ARG A 42 -23.90 22.09 7.02
C ARG A 42 -23.88 21.03 8.10
N LYS A 43 -25.05 20.50 8.48
CA LYS A 43 -25.13 19.25 9.25
C LYS A 43 -24.95 18.05 8.33
N PRO A 44 -23.96 17.17 8.57
CA PRO A 44 -23.81 15.91 7.86
C PRO A 44 -25.08 15.03 7.95
N PRO A 45 -25.40 14.25 6.89
CA PRO A 45 -26.59 13.41 6.85
C PRO A 45 -26.59 12.25 7.86
N ASP A 46 -25.43 11.88 8.39
CA ASP A 46 -25.26 10.88 9.45
C ASP A 46 -25.51 11.44 10.87
N GLY A 47 -25.98 12.69 10.99
CA GLY A 47 -26.19 13.36 12.27
C GLY A 47 -24.89 13.88 12.92
N GLY A 48 -23.78 13.91 12.17
CA GLY A 48 -22.52 14.47 12.61
C GLY A 48 -22.59 15.95 12.99
N ARG A 49 -21.49 16.47 13.56
CA ARG A 49 -21.40 17.89 13.96
C ARG A 49 -21.30 18.81 12.73
N PRO A 50 -21.81 20.05 12.80
CA PRO A 50 -21.83 20.96 11.67
C PRO A 50 -20.44 21.23 11.09
N ILE A 51 -20.36 21.31 9.76
CA ILE A 51 -19.19 21.74 9.02
C ILE A 51 -19.37 23.23 8.70
N THR A 52 -18.42 24.05 9.14
CA THR A 52 -18.37 25.48 8.85
C THR A 52 -17.45 25.74 7.67
N VAL A 53 -17.95 26.44 6.65
CA VAL A 53 -17.17 26.83 5.47
C VAL A 53 -17.01 28.34 5.42
N THR A 54 -15.77 28.81 5.31
CA THR A 54 -15.40 30.22 5.13
C THR A 54 -14.49 30.36 3.93
N TRP A 55 -14.49 31.51 3.25
CA TRP A 55 -13.62 31.72 2.10
C TRP A 55 -13.17 33.17 1.89
N THR A 56 -12.02 33.32 1.25
CA THR A 56 -11.48 34.55 0.66
C THR A 56 -11.14 34.29 -0.81
N SER A 57 -10.63 35.28 -1.54
CA SER A 57 -10.10 35.08 -2.90
C SER A 57 -9.00 34.00 -2.97
N ASP A 58 -8.29 33.74 -1.88
CA ASP A 58 -7.05 32.93 -1.95
C ASP A 58 -7.23 31.55 -1.32
N ILE A 59 -8.23 31.37 -0.46
CA ILE A 59 -8.42 30.13 0.31
C ILE A 59 -9.88 29.89 0.68
N VAL A 60 -10.34 28.64 0.55
CA VAL A 60 -11.54 28.15 1.25
C VAL A 60 -11.07 27.39 2.49
N ARG A 61 -11.56 27.77 3.67
CA ARG A 61 -11.30 27.09 4.94
C ARG A 61 -12.55 26.37 5.41
N ILE A 62 -12.38 25.10 5.72
CA ILE A 62 -13.42 24.20 6.23
C ILE A 62 -13.03 23.81 7.65
N ALA A 63 -13.97 23.91 8.58
CA ALA A 63 -13.76 23.53 9.97
C ALA A 63 -14.89 22.65 10.49
N GLN A 64 -14.56 21.72 11.39
CA GLN A 64 -15.53 20.94 12.13
C GLN A 64 -15.04 20.75 13.57
N ASP A 65 -15.82 21.21 14.53
CA ASP A 65 -15.49 21.10 15.96
C ASP A 65 -15.90 19.72 16.49
N GLY A 66 -14.95 18.93 17.01
CA GLY A 66 -15.18 17.57 17.52
C GLY A 66 -14.87 17.39 19.00
N LEU A 67 -15.24 16.24 19.58
CA LEU A 67 -14.84 15.84 20.95
C LEU A 67 -13.30 15.72 21.09
N GLY A 68 -12.60 15.44 19.99
CA GLY A 68 -11.13 15.38 19.92
C GLY A 68 -10.46 16.67 19.44
N GLY A 69 -11.14 17.82 19.52
CA GLY A 69 -10.63 19.12 19.05
C GLY A 69 -11.17 19.56 17.69
N ARG A 70 -10.74 20.74 17.24
CA ARG A 70 -11.14 21.35 15.97
C ARG A 70 -10.34 20.75 14.82
N ARG A 71 -11.05 20.19 13.82
CA ARG A 71 -10.45 19.72 12.57
C ARG A 71 -10.60 20.78 11.51
N THR A 72 -9.56 21.01 10.73
CA THR A 72 -9.55 22.00 9.65
C THR A 72 -9.04 21.39 8.35
N ALA A 73 -9.60 21.85 7.24
CA ALA A 73 -9.11 21.57 5.90
C ALA A 73 -9.13 22.87 5.08
N SER A 74 -8.25 22.99 4.09
CA SER A 74 -8.21 24.13 3.19
C SER A 74 -8.22 23.69 1.74
N LEU A 75 -8.93 24.43 0.89
CA LEU A 75 -8.90 24.28 -0.56
C LEU A 75 -8.06 25.40 -1.15
N ASN A 76 -7.03 25.03 -1.91
CA ASN A 76 -6.21 25.95 -2.70
C ASN A 76 -6.84 26.12 -4.10
N PRO A 77 -6.92 27.35 -4.64
CA PRO A 77 -7.62 27.63 -5.89
C PRO A 77 -7.00 26.88 -7.08
N ALA A 78 -5.66 26.90 -7.22
CA ALA A 78 -4.97 26.20 -8.30
C ALA A 78 -5.18 24.68 -8.21
N ALA A 79 -4.96 24.08 -7.04
CA ALA A 79 -5.16 22.64 -6.85
C ALA A 79 -6.61 22.20 -7.11
N LEU A 80 -7.58 23.03 -6.71
CA LEU A 80 -8.98 22.73 -6.95
C LEU A 80 -9.33 22.84 -8.43
N ARG A 81 -8.88 23.90 -9.10
CA ARG A 81 -9.10 24.09 -10.54
C ARG A 81 -8.48 22.96 -11.36
N ASP A 82 -7.29 22.52 -10.96
CA ASP A 82 -6.58 21.39 -11.58
C ASP A 82 -7.37 20.09 -11.50
N SER A 83 -8.13 19.94 -10.42
CA SER A 83 -8.93 18.77 -10.09
C SER A 83 -10.35 18.80 -10.68
N CYS A 84 -10.70 19.82 -11.47
CA CYS A 84 -12.03 19.93 -12.05
C CYS A 84 -12.40 18.67 -12.86
N ALA A 85 -13.63 18.19 -12.65
CA ALA A 85 -14.17 16.99 -13.28
C ALA A 85 -15.32 17.25 -14.25
N CYS A 86 -15.57 18.51 -14.63
CA CYS A 86 -16.62 18.86 -15.58
C CYS A 86 -16.27 18.37 -17.00
N GLY A 87 -17.28 18.24 -17.87
CA GLY A 87 -17.11 17.76 -19.24
C GLY A 87 -16.28 18.65 -20.17
N ALA A 88 -15.97 19.90 -19.76
CA ALA A 88 -15.02 20.75 -20.48
C ALA A 88 -13.57 20.44 -20.07
N CYS A 89 -13.35 20.15 -18.78
CA CYS A 89 -12.04 19.91 -18.19
C CYS A 89 -11.57 18.46 -18.31
N ARG A 90 -12.50 17.54 -18.55
CA ARG A 90 -12.23 16.12 -18.75
C ARG A 90 -12.96 15.60 -19.96
N ASP A 91 -12.27 14.80 -20.76
CA ASP A 91 -12.88 14.05 -21.85
C ASP A 91 -13.90 13.05 -21.28
N ALA A 92 -15.11 13.05 -21.83
CA ALA A 92 -16.23 12.26 -21.30
C ALA A 92 -16.02 10.75 -21.45
N SER A 93 -15.25 10.30 -22.44
CA SER A 93 -15.01 8.88 -22.70
C SER A 93 -13.88 8.32 -21.85
N SER A 94 -12.74 8.99 -21.83
CA SER A 94 -11.52 8.53 -21.15
C SER A 94 -11.40 9.02 -19.71
N GLY A 95 -12.13 10.07 -19.33
CA GLY A 95 -12.00 10.76 -18.05
C GLY A 95 -10.69 11.54 -17.89
N GLN A 96 -9.87 11.62 -18.95
CA GLN A 96 -8.58 12.29 -18.93
C GLN A 96 -8.75 13.81 -18.98
N LYS A 97 -7.83 14.51 -18.31
CA LYS A 97 -7.80 15.97 -18.23
C LYS A 97 -7.46 16.57 -19.61
N THR A 98 -8.16 17.63 -19.99
CA THR A 98 -8.02 18.30 -21.31
C THR A 98 -7.06 19.49 -21.32
N PHE A 99 -6.32 19.70 -20.23
CA PHE A 99 -5.39 20.82 -20.06
C PHE A 99 -4.21 20.43 -19.15
N ALA A 100 -3.05 21.04 -19.38
CA ALA A 100 -1.88 20.90 -18.51
C ALA A 100 -2.03 21.79 -17.27
N SER A 101 -1.52 21.35 -16.11
CA SER A 101 -1.66 22.11 -14.86
C SER A 101 -1.01 23.50 -14.92
N VAL A 102 0.03 23.66 -15.73
CA VAL A 102 0.74 24.93 -15.96
C VAL A 102 -0.07 25.97 -16.76
N GLU A 103 -1.22 25.58 -17.30
CA GLU A 103 -2.12 26.52 -17.97
C GLU A 103 -2.99 27.29 -16.98
N ILE A 104 -3.04 26.84 -15.72
CA ILE A 104 -3.67 27.56 -14.62
C ILE A 104 -2.85 28.82 -14.33
N PRO A 105 -3.44 30.03 -14.44
CA PRO A 105 -2.72 31.26 -14.14
C PRO A 105 -2.21 31.29 -12.70
N PRO A 106 -0.99 31.83 -12.45
CA PRO A 106 -0.40 31.88 -11.11
C PRO A 106 -1.19 32.75 -10.14
N ASP A 107 -1.99 33.68 -10.66
CA ASP A 107 -2.89 34.58 -9.94
C ASP A 107 -4.35 34.07 -9.88
N ILE A 108 -4.56 32.77 -10.08
CA ILE A 108 -5.88 32.15 -9.93
C ILE A 108 -6.40 32.32 -8.49
N GLY A 109 -7.65 32.78 -8.38
CA GLY A 109 -8.34 32.95 -7.11
C GLY A 109 -9.76 32.42 -7.15
N PHE A 110 -10.45 32.43 -6.02
CA PHE A 110 -11.88 32.18 -5.92
C PHE A 110 -12.65 33.45 -6.25
N SER A 111 -13.52 33.39 -7.25
CA SER A 111 -14.47 34.48 -7.56
C SER A 111 -15.82 34.27 -6.89
N HIS A 112 -16.25 33.01 -6.76
CA HIS A 112 -17.50 32.66 -6.10
C HIS A 112 -17.41 31.25 -5.49
N VAL A 113 -17.96 31.08 -4.30
CA VAL A 113 -18.09 29.79 -3.61
C VAL A 113 -19.51 29.72 -3.08
N ARG A 114 -20.24 28.65 -3.41
CA ARG A 114 -21.60 28.42 -2.93
C ARG A 114 -21.79 26.98 -2.48
N ALA A 115 -22.65 26.77 -1.50
CA ALA A 115 -23.10 25.42 -1.13
C ALA A 115 -24.14 24.94 -2.16
N ALA A 116 -23.96 23.71 -2.63
CA ALA A 116 -24.90 22.97 -3.45
C ALA A 116 -25.32 21.68 -2.73
N GLU A 117 -26.28 20.97 -3.30
CA GLU A 117 -26.80 19.72 -2.75
C GLU A 117 -25.70 18.64 -2.64
N ASP A 118 -24.91 18.50 -3.71
CA ASP A 118 -23.88 17.48 -3.88
C ASP A 118 -22.49 17.90 -3.40
N GLY A 119 -22.25 19.19 -3.18
CA GLY A 119 -20.94 19.69 -2.76
C GLY A 119 -20.82 21.21 -2.62
N LEU A 120 -19.58 21.70 -2.63
CA LEU A 120 -19.28 23.12 -2.84
C LEU A 120 -19.12 23.38 -4.33
N ALA A 121 -19.85 24.34 -4.86
CA ALA A 121 -19.69 24.80 -6.23
C ALA A 121 -18.81 26.06 -6.24
N VAL A 122 -17.74 26.03 -7.05
CA VAL A 122 -16.66 27.01 -7.00
C VAL A 122 -16.35 27.56 -8.39
N SER A 123 -16.37 28.89 -8.52
CA SER A 123 -15.87 29.60 -9.70
C SER A 123 -14.58 30.34 -9.38
N PHE A 124 -13.74 30.48 -10.39
CA PHE A 124 -12.42 31.09 -10.26
C PHE A 124 -12.37 32.51 -10.83
N ALA A 125 -11.54 33.36 -10.23
CA ALA A 125 -11.01 34.57 -10.84
C ALA A 125 -9.72 34.21 -11.58
N ASN A 126 -9.44 34.86 -12.71
CA ASN A 126 -8.27 34.57 -13.55
C ASN A 126 -8.18 33.08 -13.92
N ASP A 127 -9.30 32.50 -14.37
CA ASP A 127 -9.32 31.12 -14.86
C ASP A 127 -8.58 31.03 -16.22
N ILE A 128 -8.26 29.81 -16.61
CA ILE A 128 -7.69 29.46 -17.92
C ILE A 128 -8.56 30.07 -19.03
N GLU A 129 -7.94 30.91 -19.85
CA GLU A 129 -8.59 31.83 -20.81
C GLU A 129 -9.66 31.16 -21.69
N ARG A 130 -9.38 29.97 -22.23
CA ARG A 130 -10.32 29.24 -23.10
C ARG A 130 -11.58 28.72 -22.38
N PHE A 131 -11.47 28.43 -21.08
CA PHE A 131 -12.60 27.98 -20.27
C PHE A 131 -13.38 29.18 -19.70
N ALA A 132 -12.70 30.29 -19.42
CA ALA A 132 -13.32 31.55 -19.05
C ALA A 132 -14.20 32.14 -20.18
N ARG A 133 -13.86 31.84 -21.44
CA ARG A 133 -14.55 32.37 -22.63
C ARG A 133 -15.66 31.47 -23.19
N GLN A 134 -15.78 30.21 -22.75
CA GLN A 134 -16.81 29.31 -23.27
C GLN A 134 -18.19 29.58 -22.62
N ALA A 135 -19.08 30.16 -23.44
CA ALA A 135 -20.54 30.18 -23.31
C ALA A 135 -21.14 30.80 -22.04
N GLY A 136 -21.13 32.15 -21.93
CA GLY A 136 -22.16 32.93 -21.21
C GLY A 136 -22.36 32.65 -19.70
N GLY A 137 -21.52 31.82 -19.08
CA GLY A 137 -21.62 31.40 -17.69
C GLY A 137 -20.24 31.18 -17.09
N ARG A 138 -20.14 31.35 -15.77
CA ARG A 138 -18.89 31.13 -15.02
C ARG A 138 -18.60 29.63 -14.97
N HIS A 139 -17.42 29.21 -15.44
CA HIS A 139 -16.93 27.85 -15.23
C HIS A 139 -16.96 27.52 -13.73
N GLU A 140 -17.55 26.38 -13.39
CA GLU A 140 -17.78 25.97 -12.00
C GLU A 140 -17.23 24.57 -11.77
N THR A 141 -16.48 24.42 -10.68
CA THR A 141 -15.95 23.14 -10.18
C THR A 141 -16.73 22.74 -8.95
N THR A 142 -17.28 21.53 -8.96
CA THR A 142 -17.95 20.94 -7.80
C THR A 142 -16.96 20.14 -6.95
N VAL A 143 -16.97 20.39 -5.64
CA VAL A 143 -16.23 19.63 -4.62
C VAL A 143 -17.24 18.79 -3.85
N PRO A 144 -17.32 17.47 -4.07
CA PRO A 144 -18.31 16.64 -3.39
C PRO A 144 -18.16 16.72 -1.87
N TRP A 145 -19.28 16.71 -1.15
CA TRP A 145 -19.27 16.71 0.32
C TRP A 145 -18.45 15.56 0.92
N ALA A 146 -18.53 14.38 0.30
CA ALA A 146 -17.73 13.21 0.70
C ALA A 146 -16.21 13.48 0.61
N SER A 147 -15.76 14.24 -0.39
CA SER A 147 -14.35 14.62 -0.53
C SER A 147 -13.90 15.60 0.56
N ILE A 148 -14.79 16.51 0.97
CA ILE A 148 -14.56 17.47 2.06
C ILE A 148 -14.48 16.74 3.41
N GLU A 149 -15.43 15.85 3.66
CA GLU A 149 -15.47 15.03 4.88
C GLU A 149 -14.21 14.16 4.96
N ALA A 150 -13.81 13.51 3.86
CA ALA A 150 -12.56 12.76 3.80
C ALA A 150 -11.31 13.63 4.04
N ALA A 151 -11.30 14.88 3.56
CA ALA A 151 -10.20 15.81 3.80
C ALA A 151 -10.05 16.20 5.28
N LEU A 152 -11.18 16.39 5.99
CA LEU A 152 -11.19 16.70 7.43
C LEU A 152 -10.70 15.54 8.31
N GLN A 153 -10.77 14.31 7.82
CA GLN A 153 -10.30 13.12 8.52
C GLN A 153 -8.80 12.85 8.33
N ARG A 154 -8.11 13.61 7.46
CA ARG A 154 -6.67 13.44 7.25
C ARG A 154 -5.88 13.91 8.47
N ARG A 155 -4.94 13.09 8.93
CA ARG A 155 -3.87 13.50 9.84
C ARG A 155 -2.58 13.55 9.02
N GLY A 156 -1.95 14.72 8.95
CA GLY A 156 -0.67 14.93 8.28
C GLY A 156 -0.76 15.45 6.84
N THR A 157 0.29 16.18 6.45
CA THR A 157 0.61 16.55 5.08
C THR A 157 1.80 15.70 4.69
N HIS A 158 1.67 14.74 3.79
CA HIS A 158 2.69 14.29 2.83
C HIS A 158 2.22 13.04 2.06
N ASP A 159 2.93 12.80 0.97
CA ASP A 159 2.57 12.00 -0.18
C ASP A 159 2.64 10.50 0.10
N ALA A 160 1.68 9.97 0.85
CA ALA A 160 1.51 8.52 0.90
C ALA A 160 1.21 8.03 -0.52
N ALA A 161 2.12 7.27 -1.13
CA ALA A 161 2.05 6.79 -2.51
C ALA A 161 0.60 6.43 -2.91
N ALA A 162 0.18 6.76 -4.14
CA ALA A 162 -1.19 6.54 -4.61
C ALA A 162 -1.69 5.10 -4.35
N LEU A 163 -0.78 4.12 -4.42
CA LEU A 163 -1.02 2.73 -4.07
C LEU A 163 -1.44 2.55 -2.60
N SER A 164 -0.71 3.15 -1.66
CA SER A 164 -1.03 3.14 -0.22
C SER A 164 -2.36 3.84 0.09
N ARG A 165 -2.72 4.90 -0.64
CA ARG A 165 -4.03 5.54 -0.53
C ARG A 165 -5.16 4.62 -1.00
N ARG A 166 -5.01 3.98 -2.16
CA ARG A 166 -6.00 3.04 -2.70
C ARG A 166 -6.17 1.84 -1.77
N LYS A 167 -5.07 1.25 -1.31
CA LYS A 167 -5.09 0.13 -0.34
C LYS A 167 -5.87 0.52 0.91
N ARG A 168 -5.56 1.66 1.54
CA ARG A 168 -6.30 2.14 2.74
C ARG A 168 -7.79 2.32 2.49
N SER A 169 -8.18 2.92 1.36
CA SER A 169 -9.59 3.11 1.01
C SER A 169 -10.35 1.79 0.84
N VAL A 170 -9.74 0.83 0.14
CA VAL A 170 -10.32 -0.50 -0.04
C VAL A 170 -10.42 -1.24 1.30
N LEU A 171 -9.36 -1.21 2.12
CA LEU A 171 -9.32 -1.89 3.42
C LEU A 171 -10.30 -1.28 4.44
N ALA A 172 -10.57 0.03 4.39
CA ALA A 172 -11.60 0.64 5.24
C ALA A 172 -13.00 0.03 4.98
N ARG A 173 -13.26 -0.40 3.75
CA ARG A 173 -14.51 -1.04 3.33
C ARG A 173 -14.52 -2.53 3.67
N THR A 174 -13.48 -3.27 3.29
CA THR A 174 -13.42 -4.74 3.48
C THR A 174 -13.07 -5.18 4.90
N GLY A 175 -12.37 -4.32 5.62
CA GLY A 175 -11.66 -4.65 6.85
C GLY A 175 -10.49 -5.61 6.62
N VAL A 176 -9.68 -5.75 7.66
CA VAL A 176 -8.62 -6.75 7.77
C VAL A 176 -8.88 -7.58 9.02
N ARG A 177 -8.74 -8.90 8.89
CA ARG A 177 -8.75 -9.83 10.02
C ARG A 177 -7.39 -10.49 10.10
N TYR A 178 -6.59 -10.10 11.07
CA TYR A 178 -5.37 -10.82 11.42
C TYR A 178 -5.72 -12.19 11.98
N TRP A 179 -4.96 -13.21 11.62
CA TRP A 179 -5.33 -14.58 11.93
C TRP A 179 -4.14 -15.39 12.38
N ASP A 180 -4.38 -16.31 13.31
CA ASP A 180 -3.58 -17.48 13.57
C ASP A 180 -4.24 -18.72 12.94
N ARG A 181 -3.70 -19.92 13.18
CA ARG A 181 -4.22 -21.18 12.61
C ARG A 181 -5.70 -21.39 12.94
N GLN A 182 -6.10 -21.17 14.20
CA GLN A 182 -7.48 -21.40 14.63
C GLN A 182 -8.44 -20.38 14.03
N THR A 183 -8.03 -19.11 13.98
CA THR A 183 -8.82 -18.04 13.38
C THR A 183 -8.99 -18.28 11.89
N LEU A 184 -7.92 -18.63 11.17
CA LEU A 184 -7.99 -18.88 9.74
C LEU A 184 -8.89 -20.08 9.42
N ALA A 185 -8.77 -21.18 10.16
CA ALA A 185 -9.58 -22.38 9.96
C ALA A 185 -11.11 -22.13 10.02
N LYS A 186 -11.54 -21.11 10.80
CA LYS A 186 -12.96 -20.73 10.91
C LYS A 186 -13.46 -19.88 9.74
N HIS A 187 -12.56 -19.21 9.01
CA HIS A 187 -12.93 -18.14 8.07
C HIS A 187 -12.48 -18.39 6.64
N VAL A 188 -11.42 -19.19 6.42
CA VAL A 188 -10.89 -19.43 5.08
C VAL A 188 -11.90 -20.21 4.25
N ARG A 189 -12.19 -19.70 3.04
CA ARG A 189 -13.17 -20.30 2.15
C ARG A 189 -12.50 -21.09 1.04
N LYS A 190 -13.22 -22.13 0.60
CA LYS A 190 -12.96 -22.90 -0.62
C LYS A 190 -14.09 -22.63 -1.62
N ILE A 191 -13.89 -21.64 -2.48
CA ILE A 191 -14.89 -21.17 -3.45
C ILE A 191 -14.85 -22.07 -4.69
N ASP A 192 -16.00 -22.42 -5.25
CA ASP A 192 -16.05 -23.23 -6.47
C ASP A 192 -15.51 -22.45 -7.68
N TYR A 193 -14.67 -23.08 -8.49
CA TYR A 193 -14.08 -22.45 -9.68
C TYR A 193 -15.13 -21.99 -10.70
N ALA A 194 -16.18 -22.79 -10.96
CA ALA A 194 -17.19 -22.42 -11.94
C ALA A 194 -17.98 -21.19 -11.48
N GLU A 195 -18.30 -21.12 -10.18
CA GLU A 195 -18.92 -19.93 -9.59
C GLU A 195 -18.00 -18.71 -9.63
N PHE A 196 -16.70 -18.85 -9.34
CA PHE A 196 -15.74 -17.76 -9.46
C PHE A 196 -15.64 -17.21 -10.89
N MET A 197 -15.69 -18.09 -11.90
CA MET A 197 -15.58 -17.71 -13.31
C MET A 197 -16.87 -17.10 -13.89
N LYS A 198 -18.03 -17.36 -13.28
CA LYS A 198 -19.33 -16.86 -13.74
C LYS A 198 -19.42 -15.33 -13.57
N PRO A 199 -19.70 -14.55 -14.65
CA PRO A 199 -19.70 -13.08 -14.59
C PRO A 199 -20.59 -12.47 -13.50
N GLU A 200 -21.81 -13.00 -13.36
CA GLU A 200 -22.86 -12.51 -12.45
C GLU A 200 -22.72 -13.04 -11.01
N SER A 201 -21.82 -14.00 -10.75
CA SER A 201 -21.72 -14.63 -9.43
C SER A 201 -21.02 -13.72 -8.43
N PRO A 202 -21.54 -13.57 -7.20
CA PRO A 202 -20.85 -12.82 -6.14
C PRO A 202 -19.53 -13.49 -5.71
N SER A 203 -19.32 -14.75 -6.10
CA SER A 203 -18.11 -15.54 -5.77
C SER A 203 -16.82 -14.90 -6.26
N PHE A 204 -16.85 -14.16 -7.38
CA PHE A 204 -15.70 -13.37 -7.83
C PHE A 204 -15.28 -12.34 -6.76
N TRP A 205 -16.23 -11.54 -6.29
CA TRP A 205 -15.97 -10.51 -5.28
C TRP A 205 -15.63 -11.12 -3.92
N ASN A 206 -16.18 -12.30 -3.60
CA ASN A 206 -15.82 -13.05 -2.41
C ASN A 206 -14.32 -13.40 -2.36
N VAL A 207 -13.76 -13.85 -3.49
CA VAL A 207 -12.30 -14.11 -3.62
C VAL A 207 -11.51 -12.83 -3.40
N VAL A 208 -11.88 -11.73 -4.06
CA VAL A 208 -11.19 -10.44 -3.92
C VAL A 208 -11.24 -9.94 -2.46
N VAL A 209 -12.41 -10.02 -1.82
CA VAL A 209 -12.59 -9.63 -0.41
C VAL A 209 -11.78 -10.52 0.53
N ASP A 210 -11.70 -11.83 0.31
CA ASP A 210 -10.88 -12.71 1.18
C ASP A 210 -9.38 -12.45 1.04
N ILE A 211 -8.89 -12.16 -0.16
CA ILE A 211 -7.48 -11.76 -0.35
C ILE A 211 -7.20 -10.47 0.44
N LEU A 212 -8.12 -9.49 0.45
CA LEU A 212 -7.91 -8.25 1.22
C LEU A 212 -8.05 -8.46 2.73
N ARG A 213 -9.07 -9.21 3.15
CA ARG A 213 -9.45 -9.37 4.56
C ARG A 213 -8.58 -10.38 5.27
N LEU A 214 -8.39 -11.54 4.67
CA LEU A 214 -7.61 -12.66 5.23
C LEU A 214 -6.22 -12.77 4.59
N GLY A 215 -5.97 -12.24 3.39
CA GLY A 215 -4.69 -12.47 2.72
C GLY A 215 -4.56 -13.87 2.11
N ILE A 216 -5.62 -14.69 2.12
CA ILE A 216 -5.62 -16.05 1.58
C ILE A 216 -7.05 -16.54 1.28
N VAL A 217 -7.22 -17.27 0.19
CA VAL A 217 -8.46 -17.95 -0.20
C VAL A 217 -8.15 -19.14 -1.10
N TYR A 218 -9.00 -20.16 -1.07
CA TYR A 218 -8.89 -21.31 -1.97
C TYR A 218 -10.01 -21.32 -3.00
N LEU A 219 -9.68 -21.79 -4.19
CA LEU A 219 -10.61 -22.32 -5.17
C LEU A 219 -10.56 -23.85 -5.15
N ARG A 220 -11.71 -24.49 -5.37
CA ARG A 220 -11.83 -25.95 -5.57
C ARG A 220 -12.45 -26.24 -6.93
N ASN A 221 -12.31 -27.49 -7.39
CA ASN A 221 -12.81 -27.94 -8.70
C ASN A 221 -12.20 -27.16 -9.87
N VAL A 222 -10.97 -26.67 -9.72
CA VAL A 222 -10.24 -26.02 -10.80
C VAL A 222 -9.84 -27.09 -11.83
N PRO A 223 -10.13 -26.92 -13.13
CA PRO A 223 -9.78 -27.93 -14.14
C PRO A 223 -8.27 -28.15 -14.18
N ARG A 224 -7.86 -29.42 -14.29
CA ARG A 224 -6.47 -29.83 -14.57
C ARG A 224 -6.06 -29.46 -16.00
N ASP A 225 -5.99 -28.17 -16.26
CA ASP A 225 -5.59 -27.51 -17.49
C ASP A 225 -4.53 -26.47 -17.14
N GLU A 226 -3.42 -26.49 -17.86
CA GLU A 226 -2.31 -25.56 -17.74
C GLU A 226 -2.73 -24.08 -17.86
N ARG A 227 -3.81 -23.82 -18.61
CA ARG A 227 -4.37 -22.47 -18.80
C ARG A 227 -5.30 -22.03 -17.65
N SER A 228 -5.63 -22.90 -16.70
CA SER A 228 -6.51 -22.56 -15.56
C SER A 228 -5.93 -21.41 -14.73
N VAL A 229 -4.63 -21.42 -14.43
CA VAL A 229 -3.99 -20.34 -13.66
C VAL A 229 -4.04 -19.00 -14.41
N VAL A 230 -3.90 -19.04 -15.75
CA VAL A 230 -4.03 -17.85 -16.61
C VAL A 230 -5.44 -17.30 -16.53
N ARG A 231 -6.46 -18.15 -16.71
CA ARG A 231 -7.87 -17.74 -16.63
C ARG A 231 -8.22 -17.13 -15.27
N ILE A 232 -7.74 -17.73 -14.18
CA ILE A 232 -7.95 -17.23 -12.82
C ILE A 232 -7.33 -15.84 -12.66
N ALA A 233 -6.06 -15.69 -13.04
CA ALA A 233 -5.37 -14.41 -12.95
C ALA A 233 -6.06 -13.34 -13.79
N THR A 234 -6.30 -13.61 -15.08
CA THR A 234 -6.93 -12.64 -16.02
C THR A 234 -8.39 -12.33 -15.70
N ARG A 235 -9.08 -13.18 -14.93
CA ARG A 235 -10.41 -12.87 -14.40
C ARG A 235 -10.34 -11.75 -13.35
N ILE A 236 -9.25 -11.67 -12.59
CA ILE A 236 -9.00 -10.66 -11.58
C ILE A 236 -8.35 -9.41 -12.20
N ALA A 237 -7.21 -9.59 -12.87
CA ALA A 237 -6.33 -8.51 -13.31
C ALA A 237 -5.28 -9.02 -14.32
N ASN A 238 -4.42 -8.12 -14.81
CA ASN A 238 -3.29 -8.53 -15.64
C ASN A 238 -2.33 -9.45 -14.87
N ILE A 239 -1.72 -10.38 -15.61
CA ILE A 239 -0.64 -11.21 -15.07
C ILE A 239 0.62 -10.35 -15.01
N ARG A 240 1.29 -10.37 -13.86
CA ARG A 240 2.63 -9.82 -13.72
C ARG A 240 3.63 -10.86 -14.21
N GLU A 241 4.12 -10.68 -15.43
CA GLU A 241 5.23 -11.47 -15.94
C GLU A 241 6.52 -11.16 -15.17
N THR A 242 7.35 -12.17 -14.99
CA THR A 242 8.62 -12.07 -14.25
C THR A 242 9.72 -12.81 -15.01
N LEU A 243 10.91 -12.93 -14.41
CA LEU A 243 11.98 -13.78 -14.93
C LEU A 243 11.57 -15.27 -15.06
N TYR A 244 10.50 -15.69 -14.38
CA TYR A 244 9.91 -17.02 -14.51
C TYR A 244 8.84 -17.12 -15.60
N GLY A 245 8.65 -16.05 -16.39
CA GLY A 245 7.66 -15.96 -17.46
C GLY A 245 6.26 -15.56 -16.97
N ARG A 246 5.27 -15.80 -17.84
CA ARG A 246 3.85 -15.53 -17.57
C ARG A 246 3.24 -16.47 -16.53
N THR A 247 3.69 -17.72 -16.53
CA THR A 247 3.33 -18.73 -15.53
C THR A 247 4.55 -19.60 -15.28
N PHE A 248 4.62 -20.25 -14.12
CA PHE A 248 5.75 -21.11 -13.75
C PHE A 248 5.28 -22.45 -13.18
N ASP A 249 6.13 -23.47 -13.32
CA ASP A 249 5.87 -24.83 -12.83
C ASP A 249 6.71 -25.11 -11.59
N VAL A 250 6.05 -25.45 -10.48
CA VAL A 250 6.69 -25.94 -9.26
C VAL A 250 6.66 -27.47 -9.29
N ARG A 251 7.75 -28.06 -9.75
CA ARG A 251 8.02 -29.51 -9.76
C ARG A 251 9.43 -29.75 -9.23
N ALA A 252 9.65 -30.88 -8.56
CA ALA A 252 11.02 -31.30 -8.26
C ALA A 252 11.77 -31.56 -9.58
N LYS A 253 12.96 -30.99 -9.73
CA LYS A 253 13.83 -31.20 -10.89
C LYS A 253 15.28 -31.42 -10.43
N PRO A 254 16.05 -32.28 -11.13
CA PRO A 254 17.51 -32.27 -11.02
C PRO A 254 18.05 -30.87 -11.35
N ASP A 255 19.08 -30.40 -10.64
CA ASP A 255 19.76 -29.11 -10.85
C ASP A 255 18.85 -27.86 -10.82
N ALA A 256 17.97 -27.80 -9.82
CA ALA A 256 17.00 -26.73 -9.60
C ALA A 256 17.64 -25.32 -9.49
N GLU A 257 17.20 -24.39 -10.34
CA GLU A 257 17.60 -22.97 -10.32
C GLU A 257 17.00 -22.13 -9.18
N ASN A 258 15.99 -22.66 -8.52
CA ASN A 258 15.29 -22.04 -7.41
C ASN A 258 15.00 -23.13 -6.37
N VAL A 259 15.20 -22.81 -5.09
CA VAL A 259 14.91 -23.72 -3.98
C VAL A 259 13.48 -24.27 -4.01
N ALA A 260 12.53 -23.52 -4.58
CA ALA A 260 11.16 -23.95 -4.82
C ALA A 260 11.05 -25.24 -5.66
N TYR A 261 12.04 -25.55 -6.50
CA TYR A 261 12.07 -26.72 -7.38
C TYR A 261 12.89 -27.90 -6.79
N THR A 262 13.25 -27.83 -5.52
CA THR A 262 13.83 -28.95 -4.76
C THR A 262 12.72 -29.76 -4.05
N SER A 263 13.06 -30.86 -3.37
CA SER A 263 12.13 -31.65 -2.52
C SER A 263 12.23 -31.32 -1.02
N GLY A 264 13.33 -30.67 -0.59
CA GLY A 264 13.60 -30.34 0.83
C GLY A 264 12.63 -29.34 1.43
N HIS A 265 12.66 -29.14 2.76
CA HIS A 265 11.82 -28.13 3.41
C HIS A 265 12.12 -26.72 2.87
N LEU A 266 11.06 -25.94 2.63
CA LEU A 266 11.18 -24.53 2.30
C LEU A 266 10.47 -23.72 3.39
N GLY A 267 11.27 -22.99 4.17
CA GLY A 267 10.77 -22.17 5.28
C GLY A 267 9.81 -21.08 4.82
N LEU A 268 9.08 -20.51 5.78
CA LEU A 268 8.15 -19.41 5.50
C LEU A 268 8.87 -18.21 4.86
N HIS A 269 8.36 -17.75 3.73
CA HIS A 269 8.91 -16.66 2.96
C HIS A 269 7.84 -15.92 2.13
N GLN A 270 8.24 -14.77 1.58
CA GLN A 270 7.52 -14.06 0.53
C GLN A 270 8.30 -14.14 -0.79
N ASP A 271 7.60 -14.31 -1.88
CA ASP A 271 8.23 -14.47 -3.18
C ASP A 271 8.70 -13.14 -3.77
N LEU A 272 9.83 -13.22 -4.45
CA LEU A 272 10.41 -12.15 -5.25
C LEU A 272 10.65 -10.85 -4.48
N CYS A 273 11.07 -10.93 -3.21
CA CYS A 273 11.44 -9.75 -2.43
C CYS A 273 12.59 -8.93 -3.07
N TYR A 274 13.36 -9.51 -3.99
CA TYR A 274 14.36 -8.82 -4.80
C TYR A 274 13.80 -7.98 -5.96
N LEU A 275 12.49 -8.02 -6.25
CA LEU A 275 11.83 -7.14 -7.24
C LEU A 275 11.32 -5.86 -6.56
N SER A 276 11.24 -4.76 -7.32
CA SER A 276 10.66 -3.50 -6.84
C SER A 276 9.54 -3.00 -7.79
N PRO A 277 8.27 -3.01 -7.35
CA PRO A 277 7.75 -3.67 -6.15
C PRO A 277 7.67 -5.20 -6.32
N PRO A 278 7.60 -6.02 -5.24
CA PRO A 278 7.27 -7.44 -5.33
C PRO A 278 5.81 -7.64 -5.77
N PRO A 279 5.44 -8.81 -6.33
CA PRO A 279 4.04 -9.12 -6.64
C PRO A 279 3.18 -9.17 -5.37
N MET A 280 1.92 -8.75 -5.48
CA MET A 280 0.97 -8.79 -4.37
C MET A 280 0.23 -10.12 -4.31
N VAL A 281 -0.41 -10.56 -5.39
CA VAL A 281 -1.14 -11.83 -5.36
C VAL A 281 -0.28 -12.90 -5.97
N GLN A 282 -0.07 -13.98 -5.23
CA GLN A 282 0.45 -15.23 -5.76
C GLN A 282 -0.69 -16.25 -5.88
N ILE A 283 -0.71 -16.96 -7.00
CA ILE A 283 -1.67 -18.01 -7.30
C ILE A 283 -0.89 -19.31 -7.44
N LEU A 284 -1.31 -20.39 -6.77
CA LEU A 284 -0.73 -21.72 -6.92
C LEU A 284 -1.84 -22.75 -7.12
N HIS A 285 -1.93 -23.31 -8.33
CA HIS A 285 -2.89 -24.34 -8.70
C HIS A 285 -2.26 -25.72 -8.61
N CYS A 286 -2.84 -26.61 -7.80
CA CYS A 286 -2.40 -27.98 -7.65
C CYS A 286 -2.88 -28.85 -8.80
N MET A 287 -1.95 -29.24 -9.67
CA MET A 287 -2.20 -30.11 -10.81
C MET A 287 -2.13 -31.57 -10.40
N ASP A 288 -1.09 -31.94 -9.65
CA ASP A 288 -0.85 -33.29 -9.12
C ASP A 288 -0.24 -33.19 -7.72
N ASN A 289 -0.68 -34.04 -6.79
CA ASN A 289 -0.07 -34.18 -5.46
C ASN A 289 -0.31 -35.58 -4.89
N SER A 290 0.58 -36.51 -5.19
CA SER A 290 0.57 -37.88 -4.65
C SER A 290 1.81 -38.23 -3.80
N CYS A 291 2.73 -37.29 -3.62
CA CYS A 291 3.89 -37.46 -2.74
C CYS A 291 3.47 -37.52 -1.25
N SER A 292 4.22 -38.23 -0.42
CA SER A 292 4.14 -38.12 1.04
C SER A 292 4.78 -36.79 1.50
N GLY A 293 4.23 -36.16 2.55
CA GLY A 293 4.63 -34.81 2.97
C GLY A 293 4.21 -33.71 1.98
N GLY A 294 4.99 -32.63 1.93
CA GLY A 294 4.83 -31.55 0.95
C GLY A 294 3.64 -30.62 1.19
N GLU A 295 3.09 -30.64 2.41
CA GLU A 295 2.04 -29.73 2.86
C GLU A 295 2.48 -28.27 2.66
N SER A 296 1.57 -27.45 2.14
CA SER A 296 1.76 -26.02 2.04
C SER A 296 1.61 -25.40 3.42
N LEU A 297 2.55 -24.52 3.78
CA LEU A 297 2.56 -23.80 5.05
C LEU A 297 2.18 -22.35 4.79
N PHE A 298 1.35 -21.75 5.64
CA PHE A 298 1.00 -20.33 5.58
C PHE A 298 1.02 -19.69 6.96
N SER A 299 1.46 -18.44 7.06
CA SER A 299 1.44 -17.65 8.30
C SER A 299 1.19 -16.17 8.04
N ASP A 300 0.39 -15.51 8.88
CA ASP A 300 0.10 -14.08 8.77
C ASP A 300 1.29 -13.24 9.25
N GLY A 301 2.16 -12.82 8.32
CA GLY A 301 3.31 -11.99 8.64
C GLY A 301 2.93 -10.60 9.14
N GLU A 302 1.80 -10.05 8.66
CA GLU A 302 1.32 -8.74 9.10
C GLU A 302 0.85 -8.78 10.56
N ARG A 303 0.25 -9.90 11.02
CA ARG A 303 -0.08 -10.13 12.44
C ARG A 303 1.16 -9.99 13.32
N ALA A 304 2.23 -10.71 12.97
CA ALA A 304 3.49 -10.68 13.72
C ALA A 304 4.14 -9.28 13.70
N GLY A 305 4.18 -8.63 12.53
CA GLY A 305 4.70 -7.28 12.37
C GLY A 305 3.96 -6.25 13.22
N ARG A 306 2.62 -6.31 13.26
CA ARG A 306 1.79 -5.39 14.06
C ARG A 306 1.89 -5.62 15.55
N LEU A 307 2.03 -6.86 15.99
CA LEU A 307 2.29 -7.17 17.39
C LEU A 307 3.63 -6.60 17.85
N LEU A 308 4.65 -6.62 16.98
CA LEU A 308 5.98 -6.10 17.29
C LEU A 308 6.09 -4.58 17.12
N TRP A 309 5.26 -3.98 16.27
CA TRP A 309 5.37 -2.57 15.88
C TRP A 309 5.46 -1.56 17.05
N PRO A 310 4.65 -1.67 18.12
CA PRO A 310 4.80 -0.78 19.28
C PRO A 310 6.20 -0.81 19.89
N PHE A 311 6.80 -2.00 20.02
CA PHE A 311 8.14 -2.19 20.58
C PHE A 311 9.25 -1.75 19.61
N VAL A 312 9.08 -2.00 18.31
CA VAL A 312 10.00 -1.51 17.27
C VAL A 312 10.13 0.01 17.30
N ARG A 313 9.06 0.72 17.68
CA ARG A 313 9.05 2.19 17.77
C ARG A 313 9.68 2.75 19.03
N THR A 314 9.73 1.99 20.12
CA THR A 314 10.08 2.52 21.45
C THR A 314 11.34 1.89 22.04
N SER A 315 11.68 0.67 21.64
CA SER A 315 12.86 -0.05 22.13
C SER A 315 13.98 0.00 21.10
N SER A 316 15.15 0.48 21.52
CA SER A 316 16.38 0.48 20.72
C SER A 316 16.89 -0.93 20.40
N ARG A 317 16.46 -1.95 21.16
CA ARG A 317 16.78 -3.36 20.91
C ARG A 317 15.90 -3.99 19.83
N LEU A 318 14.70 -3.46 19.61
CA LEU A 318 13.74 -3.95 18.60
C LEU A 318 13.77 -3.07 17.33
N ALA A 319 14.19 -1.81 17.44
CA ALA A 319 14.33 -0.87 16.33
C ALA A 319 15.07 -1.41 15.08
N PRO A 320 16.11 -2.28 15.22
CA PRO A 320 16.77 -2.90 14.08
C PRO A 320 15.84 -3.64 13.11
N LEU A 321 14.69 -4.16 13.56
CA LEU A 321 13.72 -4.80 12.65
C LEU A 321 13.22 -3.87 11.55
N ALA A 322 13.19 -2.57 11.80
CA ALA A 322 12.73 -1.58 10.85
C ALA A 322 13.84 -0.66 10.32
N GLU A 323 15.00 -0.63 10.96
CA GLU A 323 16.17 0.15 10.54
C GLU A 323 17.12 -0.65 9.64
N HIS A 324 17.34 -1.93 9.94
CA HIS A 324 18.25 -2.77 9.19
C HIS A 324 17.64 -3.20 7.85
N ARG A 325 18.35 -2.90 6.77
CA ARG A 325 17.95 -3.16 5.40
C ARG A 325 18.57 -4.48 4.95
N VAL A 326 17.77 -5.55 4.98
CA VAL A 326 18.19 -6.89 4.57
C VAL A 326 18.25 -6.96 3.04
N PRO A 327 19.40 -7.33 2.44
CA PRO A 327 19.51 -7.49 1.00
C PRO A 327 18.76 -8.74 0.55
N TYR A 328 18.01 -8.63 -0.55
CA TYR A 328 17.45 -9.75 -1.29
C TYR A 328 17.99 -9.74 -2.71
N GLN A 329 18.36 -10.90 -3.25
CA GLN A 329 19.05 -10.97 -4.54
C GLN A 329 18.68 -12.20 -5.37
N TYR A 330 18.69 -12.04 -6.68
CA TYR A 330 18.72 -13.12 -7.67
C TYR A 330 19.70 -12.77 -8.80
N ASP A 331 20.72 -13.60 -9.04
CA ASP A 331 21.83 -13.30 -9.97
C ASP A 331 22.13 -14.42 -10.99
N LYS A 332 21.13 -15.24 -11.33
CA LYS A 332 21.30 -16.43 -12.19
C LYS A 332 20.69 -16.26 -13.57
N ARG A 333 21.18 -17.05 -14.53
CA ARG A 333 20.62 -17.19 -15.90
C ARG A 333 20.47 -15.85 -16.66
N GLY A 334 21.43 -14.94 -16.49
CA GLY A 334 21.43 -13.64 -17.17
C GLY A 334 20.53 -12.58 -16.54
N TYR A 335 19.93 -12.87 -15.38
CA TYR A 335 19.16 -11.90 -14.60
C TYR A 335 19.96 -11.43 -13.39
N LEU A 336 19.82 -10.14 -13.06
CA LEU A 336 20.33 -9.54 -11.84
C LEU A 336 19.22 -8.68 -11.24
N TYR A 337 18.68 -9.13 -10.11
CA TYR A 337 17.70 -8.40 -9.31
C TYR A 337 18.22 -8.25 -7.89
N HIS A 338 17.99 -7.08 -7.33
CA HIS A 338 18.40 -6.75 -5.98
C HIS A 338 17.41 -5.75 -5.39
N ALA A 339 17.04 -5.95 -4.13
CA ALA A 339 16.33 -4.96 -3.34
C ALA A 339 16.60 -5.18 -1.85
N ASP A 340 16.90 -4.10 -1.14
CA ASP A 340 16.95 -4.16 0.32
C ASP A 340 15.57 -3.92 0.93
N ARG A 341 15.27 -4.59 2.04
CA ARG A 341 14.01 -4.38 2.79
C ARG A 341 14.21 -4.58 4.28
N SER A 342 13.52 -3.77 5.08
CA SER A 342 13.45 -4.00 6.52
C SER A 342 12.41 -5.08 6.82
N VAL A 343 12.61 -5.85 7.89
CA VAL A 343 11.66 -6.92 8.28
C VAL A 343 10.30 -6.33 8.63
N VAL A 344 10.29 -5.22 9.35
CA VAL A 344 9.10 -4.42 9.66
C VAL A 344 9.21 -3.12 8.89
N ASP A 345 8.37 -2.93 7.88
CA ASP A 345 8.46 -1.80 6.96
C ASP A 345 7.66 -0.59 7.45
N ARG A 346 8.09 0.61 7.07
CA ARG A 346 7.44 1.88 7.43
C ARG A 346 7.08 2.66 6.16
N ASP A 347 5.94 3.33 6.18
CA ASP A 347 5.58 4.27 5.11
C ASP A 347 6.30 5.61 5.27
N ALA A 348 6.07 6.52 4.32
CA ALA A 348 6.67 7.85 4.33
C ALA A 348 6.31 8.69 5.56
N ASP A 349 5.20 8.37 6.24
CA ASP A 349 4.76 9.04 7.47
C ASP A 349 5.34 8.35 8.73
N GLY A 350 6.18 7.32 8.54
CA GLY A 350 6.78 6.52 9.61
C GLY A 350 5.80 5.55 10.28
N ALA A 351 4.62 5.32 9.68
CA ALA A 351 3.64 4.35 10.17
C ALA A 351 3.95 2.94 9.64
N PHE A 352 3.44 1.90 10.31
CA PHE A 352 3.61 0.51 9.88
C PHE A 352 3.02 0.29 8.47
N ALA A 353 3.84 -0.21 7.54
CA ALA A 353 3.44 -0.44 6.15
C ALA A 353 3.23 -1.93 5.82
N GLY A 354 3.98 -2.82 6.47
CA GLY A 354 3.97 -4.25 6.19
C GLY A 354 5.22 -4.94 6.73
N VAL A 355 5.49 -6.14 6.21
CA VAL A 355 6.67 -6.92 6.57
C VAL A 355 7.34 -7.51 5.34
N TYR A 356 8.63 -7.77 5.44
CA TYR A 356 9.42 -8.48 4.44
C TYR A 356 10.30 -9.56 5.07
N TRP A 357 10.01 -10.81 4.74
CA TRP A 357 10.77 -11.95 5.27
C TRP A 357 10.91 -13.05 4.22
N SER A 358 12.13 -13.21 3.72
CA SER A 358 12.44 -14.28 2.76
C SER A 358 13.86 -14.82 2.89
N PRO A 359 14.22 -15.49 4.01
CA PRO A 359 15.58 -16.00 4.24
C PRO A 359 16.19 -16.79 3.06
N PRO A 360 15.46 -17.66 2.33
CA PRO A 360 16.02 -18.38 1.19
C PRO A 360 16.49 -17.51 0.01
N PHE A 361 16.07 -16.25 -0.03
CA PHE A 361 16.35 -15.30 -1.11
C PHE A 361 17.17 -14.09 -0.63
N GLN A 362 17.73 -14.14 0.58
CA GLN A 362 18.64 -13.10 1.07
C GLN A 362 19.92 -13.06 0.22
N GLY A 363 20.32 -11.85 -0.15
CA GLY A 363 21.53 -11.56 -0.90
C GLY A 363 22.76 -11.51 -0.01
N ARG A 364 23.90 -11.20 -0.64
CA ARG A 364 25.16 -10.95 0.08
C ARG A 364 25.16 -9.52 0.59
N TYR A 365 25.72 -9.30 1.77
CA TYR A 365 26.11 -7.96 2.19
C TYR A 365 27.37 -7.55 1.40
N GLU A 366 27.34 -6.37 0.77
CA GLU A 366 28.50 -5.82 0.07
C GLU A 366 29.58 -5.35 1.06
N ASP A 367 29.16 -4.92 2.25
CA ASP A 367 30.01 -4.51 3.35
C ASP A 367 29.97 -5.55 4.49
N ALA A 368 31.12 -6.19 4.76
CA ALA A 368 31.26 -7.17 5.83
C ALA A 368 31.31 -6.55 7.24
N SER A 369 31.35 -5.22 7.36
CA SER A 369 31.36 -4.51 8.64
C SER A 369 29.96 -4.26 9.23
N VAL A 370 28.91 -4.61 8.49
CA VAL A 370 27.52 -4.52 8.95
C VAL A 370 27.33 -5.30 10.25
N ASP A 371 26.97 -4.59 11.33
CA ASP A 371 26.64 -5.17 12.64
C ASP A 371 25.29 -5.90 12.59
N LEU A 372 25.33 -7.15 12.16
CA LEU A 372 24.15 -8.00 12.06
C LEU A 372 23.68 -8.48 13.45
N GLU A 373 24.53 -8.49 14.48
CA GLU A 373 24.20 -9.03 15.80
C GLU A 373 23.02 -8.31 16.45
N ARG A 374 22.98 -6.97 16.29
CA ARG A 374 21.85 -6.14 16.75
C ARG A 374 20.53 -6.49 16.08
N TRP A 375 20.57 -6.96 14.83
CA TRP A 375 19.39 -7.37 14.09
C TRP A 375 18.99 -8.83 14.37
N LEU A 376 19.94 -9.73 14.60
CA LEU A 376 19.67 -11.16 14.79
C LEU A 376 18.73 -11.44 15.96
N ALA A 377 18.94 -10.80 17.11
CA ALA A 377 18.11 -11.03 18.30
C ALA A 377 16.62 -10.70 18.06
N PRO A 378 16.25 -9.48 17.62
CA PRO A 378 14.85 -9.19 17.35
C PRO A 378 14.31 -9.92 16.10
N ALA A 379 15.15 -10.23 15.11
CA ALA A 379 14.75 -11.06 13.95
C ALA A 379 14.34 -12.48 14.36
N ARG A 380 15.02 -13.10 15.34
CA ARG A 380 14.62 -14.40 15.92
C ARG A 380 13.24 -14.35 16.58
N VAL A 381 12.86 -13.22 17.18
CA VAL A 381 11.50 -13.06 17.74
C VAL A 381 10.48 -13.04 16.62
N PHE A 382 10.72 -12.25 15.57
CA PHE A 382 9.84 -12.23 14.40
C PHE A 382 9.68 -13.63 13.78
N GLU A 383 10.80 -14.32 13.53
CA GLU A 383 10.83 -15.68 12.99
C GLU A 383 10.05 -16.67 13.87
N ALA A 384 10.23 -16.60 15.19
CA ALA A 384 9.53 -17.48 16.12
C ALA A 384 8.00 -17.23 16.14
N LEU A 385 7.56 -15.98 15.98
CA LEU A 385 6.13 -15.65 15.93
C LEU A 385 5.46 -16.19 14.67
N ILE A 386 6.12 -16.07 13.51
CA ILE A 386 5.54 -16.57 12.24
C ILE A 386 5.59 -18.09 12.15
N ASN A 387 6.59 -18.75 12.76
CA ASN A 387 6.75 -20.21 12.77
C ASN A 387 6.09 -20.90 13.97
N HIS A 388 5.44 -20.16 14.88
CA HIS A 388 4.77 -20.77 16.03
C HIS A 388 3.72 -21.81 15.55
N PRO A 389 3.59 -23.00 16.18
CA PRO A 389 2.66 -24.04 15.71
C PRO A 389 1.20 -23.57 15.60
N ASP A 390 0.78 -22.67 16.49
CA ASP A 390 -0.55 -22.06 16.42
C ASP A 390 -0.65 -20.89 15.44
N ALA A 391 0.46 -20.36 14.94
CA ALA A 391 0.47 -19.39 13.85
C ALA A 391 0.29 -20.04 12.48
N VAL A 392 0.88 -21.23 12.29
CA VAL A 392 1.05 -21.85 10.97
C VAL A 392 -0.19 -22.64 10.56
N HIS A 393 -0.77 -22.29 9.42
CA HIS A 393 -1.74 -23.12 8.72
C HIS A 393 -1.00 -24.09 7.79
N SER A 394 -0.97 -25.36 8.16
CA SER A 394 -0.44 -26.44 7.32
C SER A 394 -1.59 -27.15 6.57
N TYR A 395 -1.48 -27.24 5.25
CA TYR A 395 -2.53 -27.76 4.40
C TYR A 395 -1.99 -28.53 3.19
N LYS A 396 -2.44 -29.78 3.02
CA LYS A 396 -2.11 -30.60 1.85
C LYS A 396 -3.15 -30.36 0.75
N MET A 397 -2.75 -29.65 -0.31
CA MET A 397 -3.65 -29.36 -1.42
C MET A 397 -3.90 -30.60 -2.28
N GLU A 398 -5.15 -30.82 -2.66
CA GLU A 398 -5.56 -31.87 -3.59
C GLU A 398 -5.50 -31.38 -5.06
N PRO A 399 -5.33 -32.28 -6.05
CA PRO A 399 -5.51 -31.92 -7.45
C PRO A 399 -6.84 -31.21 -7.71
N GLY A 400 -6.79 -30.07 -8.41
CA GLY A 400 -7.96 -29.22 -8.65
C GLY A 400 -8.25 -28.20 -7.54
N GLU A 401 -7.44 -28.14 -6.48
CA GLU A 401 -7.41 -27.00 -5.56
C GLU A 401 -6.40 -25.94 -6.01
N CYS A 402 -6.75 -24.67 -5.84
CA CYS A 402 -5.89 -23.54 -6.15
C CYS A 402 -5.92 -22.55 -4.99
N VAL A 403 -4.76 -22.12 -4.49
CA VAL A 403 -4.67 -21.10 -3.45
C VAL A 403 -4.30 -19.76 -4.07
N LEU A 404 -4.97 -18.70 -3.63
CA LEU A 404 -4.62 -17.32 -3.93
C LEU A 404 -4.31 -16.62 -2.61
N PHE A 405 -3.19 -15.94 -2.52
CA PHE A 405 -2.79 -15.25 -1.29
C PHE A 405 -2.07 -13.94 -1.56
N ASP A 406 -2.18 -13.01 -0.61
CA ASP A 406 -1.43 -11.76 -0.58
C ASP A 406 0.01 -12.05 -0.13
N ASN A 407 0.91 -12.19 -1.10
CA ASN A 407 2.35 -12.40 -0.92
C ASN A 407 3.04 -11.26 -0.15
N LEU A 408 2.41 -10.08 -0.01
CA LEU A 408 2.95 -8.98 0.81
C LEU A 408 2.50 -9.04 2.28
N ARG A 409 1.69 -10.05 2.65
CA ARG A 409 1.17 -10.26 4.00
C ARG A 409 1.32 -11.70 4.47
N THR A 410 0.82 -12.65 3.69
CA THR A 410 0.80 -14.07 3.99
C THR A 410 2.12 -14.69 3.56
N MET A 411 2.93 -15.07 4.55
CA MET A 411 4.11 -15.89 4.33
C MET A 411 3.66 -17.28 3.88
N HIS A 412 4.44 -17.90 3.00
CA HIS A 412 4.17 -19.27 2.57
C HIS A 412 5.45 -20.11 2.55
N GLY A 413 5.29 -21.43 2.61
CA GLY A 413 6.39 -22.38 2.60
C GLY A 413 5.86 -23.79 2.31
N ARG A 414 6.71 -24.79 2.49
CA ARG A 414 6.28 -26.19 2.42
C ARG A 414 7.11 -27.12 3.27
N ASN A 415 6.48 -28.18 3.75
CA ASN A 415 7.20 -29.33 4.29
C ASN A 415 8.05 -30.02 3.20
N ALA A 416 9.05 -30.78 3.64
CA ALA A 416 9.76 -31.71 2.77
C ALA A 416 8.79 -32.78 2.24
N PHE A 417 9.09 -33.32 1.06
CA PHE A 417 8.34 -34.44 0.49
C PHE A 417 9.27 -35.46 -0.16
N ASP A 418 8.77 -36.69 -0.25
CA ASP A 418 9.49 -37.77 -0.93
C ASP A 418 9.22 -37.71 -2.44
N ALA A 419 10.24 -37.30 -3.20
CA ALA A 419 10.20 -37.25 -4.65
C ALA A 419 10.61 -38.58 -5.30
N ASP A 420 11.27 -39.47 -4.56
CA ASP A 420 11.88 -40.70 -5.08
C ASP A 420 10.96 -41.91 -4.92
N ALA A 421 9.97 -41.85 -4.02
CA ALA A 421 8.95 -42.89 -3.81
C ALA A 421 7.88 -43.01 -4.91
N GLY A 422 8.09 -42.42 -6.09
CA GLY A 422 7.20 -42.57 -7.25
C GLY A 422 5.92 -41.70 -7.22
N GLY A 423 5.80 -40.77 -6.28
CA GLY A 423 4.74 -39.76 -6.26
C GLY A 423 5.00 -38.60 -7.22
N ALA A 424 3.93 -37.90 -7.64
CA ALA A 424 4.01 -36.70 -8.46
C ALA A 424 3.53 -35.49 -7.67
N ARG A 425 4.32 -34.40 -7.70
CA ARG A 425 3.92 -33.10 -7.17
C ARG A 425 4.14 -32.03 -8.23
N TRP A 426 3.05 -31.39 -8.65
CA TRP A 426 3.06 -30.32 -9.63
C TRP A 426 2.09 -29.22 -9.25
N LEU A 427 2.62 -28.03 -8.98
CA LEU A 427 1.83 -26.80 -8.90
C LEU A 427 2.15 -25.90 -10.10
N ARG A 428 1.16 -25.16 -10.59
CA ARG A 428 1.36 -24.05 -11.52
C ARG A 428 1.09 -22.73 -10.84
N GLY A 429 1.98 -21.77 -11.05
CA GLY A 429 1.86 -20.45 -10.46
C GLY A 429 1.76 -19.30 -11.44
N ALA A 430 1.21 -18.19 -10.95
CA ALA A 430 1.18 -16.88 -11.59
C ALA A 430 1.14 -15.77 -10.53
N TYR A 431 1.48 -14.56 -10.95
CA TYR A 431 1.48 -13.38 -10.08
C TYR A 431 0.57 -12.28 -10.61
N ILE A 432 0.04 -11.46 -9.70
CA ILE A 432 -0.67 -10.20 -10.01
C ILE A 432 0.01 -9.06 -9.24
N ALA A 433 0.21 -7.93 -9.92
CA ALA A 433 0.77 -6.73 -9.32
C ALA A 433 -0.23 -6.06 -8.36
N ALA A 434 0.28 -5.31 -7.36
CA ALA A 434 -0.56 -4.66 -6.36
C ALA A 434 -1.51 -3.63 -6.99
N GLU A 435 -1.00 -2.85 -7.93
CA GLU A 435 -1.72 -1.78 -8.64
C GLU A 435 -2.92 -2.31 -9.42
N ASP A 436 -2.77 -3.45 -10.10
CA ASP A 436 -3.84 -4.07 -10.89
C ASP A 436 -4.88 -4.71 -9.99
N PHE A 437 -4.45 -5.46 -8.97
CA PHE A 437 -5.35 -6.07 -8.01
C PHE A 437 -6.17 -5.02 -7.25
N LEU A 438 -5.51 -3.98 -6.72
CA LEU A 438 -6.17 -2.91 -5.98
C LEU A 438 -7.04 -2.03 -6.88
N SER A 439 -6.67 -1.85 -8.15
CA SER A 439 -7.54 -1.21 -9.15
C SER A 439 -8.84 -1.99 -9.28
N ARG A 440 -8.77 -3.31 -9.48
CA ARG A 440 -9.96 -4.15 -9.55
C ARG A 440 -10.78 -4.13 -8.25
N ALA A 441 -10.11 -4.18 -7.10
CA ALA A 441 -10.76 -4.17 -5.80
C ALA A 441 -11.50 -2.85 -5.48
N ALA A 442 -11.11 -1.73 -6.09
CA ALA A 442 -11.84 -0.47 -5.91
C ALA A 442 -13.31 -0.56 -6.38
N TYR A 443 -13.60 -1.48 -7.30
CA TYR A 443 -14.92 -1.73 -7.87
C TYR A 443 -15.74 -2.81 -7.14
N ILE A 444 -15.29 -3.28 -5.96
CA ILE A 444 -16.14 -4.16 -5.12
C ILE A 444 -17.52 -3.50 -4.95
N PRO A 445 -18.64 -4.20 -5.22
CA PRO A 445 -19.97 -3.63 -5.08
C PRO A 445 -20.24 -3.18 -3.65
N ALA A 446 -21.01 -2.09 -3.50
CA ALA A 446 -21.48 -1.65 -2.19
C ALA A 446 -22.32 -2.76 -1.52
N GLY A 447 -22.16 -2.93 -0.21
CA GLY A 447 -22.78 -4.00 0.56
C GLY A 447 -21.95 -5.29 0.60
N GLN A 448 -21.22 -5.61 -0.48
CA GLN A 448 -20.48 -6.88 -0.56
C GLN A 448 -19.38 -6.98 0.49
N ALA A 449 -18.65 -5.89 0.74
CA ALA A 449 -17.57 -5.83 1.72
C ALA A 449 -18.11 -5.78 3.15
N GLU A 450 -19.19 -5.03 3.34
CA GLU A 450 -19.84 -4.75 4.61
C GLU A 450 -20.45 -6.01 5.23
N LEU A 451 -20.91 -6.96 4.41
CA LEU A 451 -21.35 -8.30 4.85
C LEU A 451 -20.32 -9.01 5.75
N TYR A 452 -19.03 -8.75 5.55
CA TYR A 452 -17.95 -9.50 6.23
C TYR A 452 -17.29 -8.75 7.39
N ARG A 453 -17.32 -7.42 7.33
CA ARG A 453 -16.75 -6.53 8.35
C ARG A 453 -17.78 -6.18 9.43
N GLY A 454 -19.08 -6.28 9.12
CA GLY A 454 -20.15 -5.83 10.01
C GLY A 454 -20.36 -4.31 9.94
N PRO A 455 -21.27 -3.77 10.78
CA PRO A 455 -21.69 -2.37 10.70
C PRO A 455 -20.59 -1.38 11.08
N GLU A 456 -19.65 -1.79 11.93
CA GLU A 456 -18.59 -0.92 12.43
C GLU A 456 -17.45 -0.73 11.43
N ALA A 457 -17.01 0.52 11.26
CA ALA A 457 -15.86 0.85 10.42
C ALA A 457 -14.58 0.14 10.88
N TRP A 458 -13.83 -0.42 9.93
CA TRP A 458 -12.51 -0.94 10.21
C TRP A 458 -11.51 0.21 10.17
N THR A 459 -10.65 0.28 11.18
CA THR A 459 -9.51 1.20 11.21
C THR A 459 -8.25 0.46 11.65
N PRO A 460 -7.06 0.90 11.21
CA PRO A 460 -5.80 0.35 11.70
C PRO A 460 -5.69 0.41 13.23
N GLU A 461 -6.20 1.47 13.87
CA GLU A 461 -6.14 1.65 15.33
C GLU A 461 -7.00 0.62 16.05
N LYS A 462 -8.22 0.36 15.55
CA LYS A 462 -9.09 -0.67 16.12
C LYS A 462 -8.47 -2.06 15.98
N ALA A 463 -7.92 -2.36 14.80
CA ALA A 463 -7.27 -3.64 14.56
C ALA A 463 -6.01 -3.82 15.41
N GLN A 464 -5.23 -2.76 15.64
CA GLN A 464 -4.10 -2.77 16.56
C GLN A 464 -4.55 -3.00 18.02
N LYS A 465 -5.65 -2.36 18.44
CA LYS A 465 -6.22 -2.56 19.77
C LYS A 465 -6.66 -4.01 19.99
N GLU A 466 -7.37 -4.59 19.02
CA GLU A 466 -7.79 -6.00 19.06
C GLU A 466 -6.59 -6.95 19.19
N LEU A 467 -5.48 -6.67 18.49
CA LEU A 467 -4.24 -7.44 18.64
C LEU A 467 -3.63 -7.29 20.04
N SER A 468 -3.61 -6.09 20.61
CA SER A 468 -3.04 -5.85 21.96
C SER A 468 -3.86 -6.48 23.09
N GLU A 469 -5.16 -6.68 22.87
CA GLU A 469 -6.05 -7.34 23.84
C GLU A 469 -6.05 -8.87 23.68
N GLY A 470 -5.43 -9.41 22.62
CA GLY A 470 -5.40 -10.84 22.31
C GLY A 470 -4.27 -11.61 23.01
N ASP A 471 -4.41 -12.94 23.05
CA ASP A 471 -3.47 -13.84 23.72
C ASP A 471 -2.03 -13.74 23.18
N TRP A 472 -1.89 -13.50 21.88
CA TRP A 472 -0.60 -13.31 21.22
C TRP A 472 0.19 -12.11 21.75
N HIS A 473 -0.48 -11.06 22.23
CA HIS A 473 0.22 -9.89 22.77
C HIS A 473 1.04 -10.25 24.01
N ARG A 474 0.49 -11.10 24.90
CA ARG A 474 1.20 -11.54 26.11
C ARG A 474 2.47 -12.32 25.78
N ASP A 475 2.39 -13.26 24.83
CA ASP A 475 3.55 -14.03 24.36
C ASP A 475 4.61 -13.12 23.72
N VAL A 476 4.19 -12.11 22.94
CA VAL A 476 5.10 -11.12 22.34
C VAL A 476 5.80 -10.29 23.41
N VAL A 477 5.07 -9.77 24.41
CA VAL A 477 5.65 -9.03 25.54
C VAL A 477 6.70 -9.87 26.26
N GLU A 478 6.41 -11.15 26.52
CA GLU A 478 7.38 -12.04 27.17
C GLU A 478 8.64 -12.24 26.34
N ARG A 479 8.50 -12.50 25.03
CA ARG A 479 9.64 -12.65 24.11
C ARG A 479 10.46 -11.37 24.02
N VAL A 480 9.81 -10.21 23.93
CA VAL A 480 10.46 -8.89 23.87
C VAL A 480 11.23 -8.63 25.15
N ARG A 481 10.67 -8.92 26.33
CA ARG A 481 11.35 -8.73 27.63
C ARG A 481 12.63 -9.55 27.81
N ARG A 482 12.74 -10.69 27.12
CA ARG A 482 13.99 -11.49 27.12
C ARG A 482 15.12 -10.79 26.38
N ILE A 483 14.81 -9.85 25.48
CA ILE A 483 15.79 -9.07 24.70
C ILE A 483 15.96 -7.67 25.30
N ASP A 484 14.86 -7.08 25.76
CA ASP A 484 14.82 -5.77 26.38
C ASP A 484 14.02 -5.82 27.70
N PRO A 485 14.70 -6.06 28.83
CA PRO A 485 14.07 -6.12 30.14
C PRO A 485 13.42 -4.80 30.58
N SER A 486 13.70 -3.67 29.92
CA SER A 486 13.11 -2.37 30.25
C SER A 486 11.69 -2.18 29.70
N VAL A 487 11.19 -3.10 28.87
CA VAL A 487 9.86 -3.03 28.29
C VAL A 487 8.78 -3.34 29.33
N GLU A 488 8.01 -2.31 29.68
CA GLU A 488 6.76 -2.43 30.45
C GLU A 488 5.64 -3.07 29.59
N GLY A 489 4.70 -3.75 30.25
CA GLY A 489 3.74 -4.67 29.61
C GLY A 489 2.43 -4.05 29.19
#